data_AF-Q6U6G6-F1
#
_entry.id   AF-Q6U6G6-F1
#
_cell.length_a   1.000
_cell.length_b   1.000
_cell.length_c   1.000
_cell.angle_alpha   90.00
_cell.angle_beta   90.00
_cell.angle_gamma   90.00
#
_symmetry.space_group_name_H-M   'P 1'
#
loop_
_entity.id
_entity.type
_entity.pdbx_description
1 polymer ?
#
loop_
_entity_poly.entity_id
_entity_poly.type
_entity_poly.pdbx_seq_one_letter_code
_entity_poly.pdbx_strand_id
1 'polypeptide(L)'
;LRQAVNPRTDPDYEKINPIKYIPALVDGDFVLSDSLAIILYLEDKYPQHPLMPKDIKMKALDLQIANIVCSSIQPLQGYGVIGLHEGRLSSDESLEVVQRYIDKGFRAIEKLLDGCDSKYCVGDEVQL
;
A
#
# COMPACT_ATOMS: atom_id res chain seq x y z
N LEU A 1 -13.41 -1.95 25.88
CA LEU A 1 -13.47 -1.23 24.59
C LEU A 1 -12.10 -0.59 24.39
N ARG A 2 -11.31 -1.03 23.39
CA ARG A 2 -10.01 -0.40 23.12
C ARG A 2 -10.27 1.03 22.64
N GLN A 3 -9.69 2.01 23.33
CA GLN A 3 -9.79 3.42 22.97
C GLN A 3 -9.23 3.59 21.56
N ALA A 4 -9.93 4.34 20.70
CA ALA A 4 -9.43 4.65 19.37
C ALA A 4 -8.18 5.53 19.52
N VAL A 5 -7.04 5.02 19.08
CA VAL A 5 -5.77 5.77 19.05
C VAL A 5 -5.76 6.60 17.78
N ASN A 6 -5.51 7.90 17.90
CA ASN A 6 -5.29 8.78 16.75
C ASN A 6 -3.77 8.93 16.51
N PRO A 7 -3.22 8.32 15.46
CA PRO A 7 -1.78 8.34 15.17
C PRO A 7 -1.16 9.74 15.13
N ARG A 8 -1.94 10.74 14.70
CA ARG A 8 -1.46 12.11 14.48
C ARG A 8 -1.37 12.94 15.76
N THR A 9 -2.20 12.64 16.75
CA THR A 9 -2.37 13.49 17.93
C THR A 9 -2.00 12.80 19.23
N ASP A 10 -1.96 11.47 19.23
CA ASP A 10 -1.57 10.70 20.40
C ASP A 10 -0.03 10.70 20.57
N PRO A 11 0.51 11.31 21.64
CA PRO A 11 1.96 11.38 21.85
C PRO A 11 2.59 10.00 22.09
N ASP A 12 1.82 9.01 22.55
CA ASP A 12 2.32 7.67 22.79
C ASP A 12 2.38 6.82 21.51
N TYR A 13 1.71 7.22 20.43
CA TYR A 13 1.75 6.48 19.16
C TYR A 13 3.14 6.51 18.50
N GLU A 14 3.97 7.51 18.80
CA GLU A 14 5.36 7.56 18.33
C GLU A 14 6.18 6.35 18.79
N LYS A 15 5.83 5.76 19.94
CA LYS A 15 6.44 4.54 20.46
C LYS A 15 6.05 3.30 19.65
N ILE A 16 4.96 3.36 18.88
CA ILE A 16 4.46 2.29 18.01
C ILE A 16 5.00 2.47 16.59
N ASN A 17 4.85 3.67 16.03
CA ASN A 17 5.40 4.04 14.73
C ASN A 17 5.98 5.45 14.81
N PRO A 18 7.32 5.62 14.73
CA PRO A 18 7.97 6.92 14.78
C PRO A 18 7.50 7.91 13.71
N ILE A 19 7.03 7.43 12.55
CA ILE A 19 6.52 8.27 11.44
C ILE A 19 5.07 8.74 11.71
N LYS A 20 4.39 8.18 12.72
CA LYS A 20 3.00 8.52 13.10
C LYS A 20 1.96 8.26 11.99
N TYR A 21 2.26 7.29 11.12
CA TYR A 21 1.32 6.80 10.10
C TYR A 21 0.73 5.46 10.47
N ILE A 22 -0.42 5.15 9.87
CA ILE A 22 -1.02 3.82 9.88
C ILE A 22 -0.68 3.09 8.57
N PRO A 23 -0.68 1.75 8.56
CA PRO A 23 -0.93 0.85 9.70
C PRO A 23 0.31 0.57 10.57
N ALA A 24 0.06 0.02 11.75
CA ALA A 24 1.04 -0.66 12.60
C ALA A 24 0.42 -1.95 13.16
N LEU A 25 1.21 -3.01 13.22
CA LEU A 25 0.89 -4.32 13.77
C LEU A 25 1.59 -4.49 15.12
N VAL A 26 0.84 -4.92 16.13
CA VAL A 26 1.37 -5.37 17.42
C VAL A 26 1.11 -6.87 17.52
N ASP A 27 2.18 -7.65 17.66
CA ASP A 27 2.17 -9.10 17.68
C ASP A 27 2.99 -9.63 18.86
N GLY A 28 2.31 -9.85 20.00
CA GLY A 28 2.98 -10.07 21.27
C GLY A 28 3.83 -8.86 21.67
N ASP A 29 5.12 -9.11 21.91
CA ASP A 29 6.11 -8.07 22.26
C ASP A 29 6.76 -7.42 21.02
N PHE A 30 6.40 -7.88 19.81
CA PHE A 30 6.91 -7.33 18.56
C PHE A 30 5.97 -6.27 17.98
N VAL A 31 6.54 -5.16 17.50
CA VAL A 31 5.81 -4.08 16.84
C VAL A 31 6.42 -3.83 15.47
N LEU A 32 5.57 -3.81 14.45
CA LEU A 32 5.96 -3.58 13.07
C LEU A 32 5.04 -2.56 12.42
N SER A 33 5.61 -1.53 11.82
CA SER A 33 4.88 -0.55 10.99
C SER A 33 5.22 -0.74 9.52
N ASP A 34 4.49 -0.04 8.65
CA ASP A 34 4.54 -0.15 7.18
C ASP A 34 3.71 -1.32 6.63
N SER A 35 2.75 -1.03 5.75
CA SER A 35 1.81 -2.02 5.25
C SER A 35 2.49 -3.15 4.49
N LEU A 36 3.50 -2.87 3.66
CA LEU A 36 4.14 -3.91 2.86
C LEU A 36 5.02 -4.80 3.72
N ALA A 37 5.71 -4.22 4.72
CA ALA A 37 6.48 -4.99 5.70
C ALA A 37 5.57 -5.89 6.55
N ILE A 38 4.41 -5.37 6.99
CA ILE A 38 3.40 -6.15 7.72
C ILE A 38 2.90 -7.34 6.89
N ILE A 39 2.59 -7.12 5.61
CA ILE A 39 2.13 -8.18 4.71
C ILE A 39 3.19 -9.27 4.56
N LEU A 40 4.44 -8.89 4.33
CA LEU A 40 5.56 -9.84 4.21
C LEU A 40 5.81 -10.63 5.50
N TYR A 41 5.68 -9.97 6.66
CA TYR A 41 5.76 -10.65 7.95
C TYR A 41 4.65 -11.69 8.14
N LEU A 42 3.42 -11.36 7.72
CA LEU A 42 2.28 -12.26 7.82
C LEU A 42 2.37 -13.44 6.83
N GLU A 43 2.91 -13.21 5.63
CA GLU A 43 3.23 -14.26 4.65
C GLU A 43 4.18 -15.31 5.26
N ASP A 44 5.27 -14.87 5.91
CA ASP A 44 6.23 -15.78 6.54
C ASP A 44 5.66 -16.46 7.79
N LYS A 45 4.84 -15.76 8.57
CA LYS A 45 4.28 -16.26 9.83
C LYS A 45 3.14 -17.26 9.65
N TYR A 46 2.34 -17.12 8.59
CA TYR A 46 1.14 -17.92 8.33
C TYR A 46 1.18 -18.60 6.95
N PRO A 47 2.14 -19.51 6.71
CA PRO A 47 2.40 -20.09 5.39
C PRO A 47 1.27 -20.97 4.83
N GLN A 48 0.28 -21.33 5.66
CA GLN A 48 -0.91 -22.06 5.24
C GLN A 48 -1.92 -21.21 4.45
N HIS A 49 -1.73 -19.88 4.41
CA HIS A 49 -2.54 -18.93 3.66
C HIS A 49 -1.63 -18.01 2.84
N PRO A 50 -0.98 -18.52 1.77
CA PRO A 50 0.00 -17.74 1.02
C PRO A 50 -0.67 -16.56 0.31
N LEU A 51 -0.11 -15.38 0.55
CA LEU A 51 -0.38 -14.14 -0.18
C LEU A 51 0.60 -13.94 -1.33
N MET A 52 1.64 -14.77 -1.45
CA MET A 52 2.62 -14.66 -2.53
C MET A 52 2.78 -15.95 -3.34
N PRO A 53 2.96 -15.84 -4.67
CA PRO A 53 3.30 -16.98 -5.50
C PRO A 53 4.60 -17.66 -5.05
N LYS A 54 4.66 -18.98 -5.20
CA LYS A 54 5.89 -19.75 -4.93
C LYS A 54 6.94 -19.59 -6.03
N ASP A 55 6.51 -19.40 -7.28
CA ASP A 55 7.43 -19.13 -8.38
C ASP A 55 8.08 -17.76 -8.20
N ILE A 56 9.41 -17.73 -8.28
CA ILE A 56 10.19 -16.52 -7.98
C ILE A 56 9.89 -15.36 -8.95
N LYS A 57 9.57 -15.66 -10.22
CA LYS A 57 9.27 -14.62 -11.21
C LYS A 57 7.88 -14.06 -10.98
N MET A 58 6.91 -14.93 -10.69
CA MET A 58 5.55 -14.51 -10.35
C MET A 58 5.54 -13.69 -9.06
N LYS A 59 6.28 -14.13 -8.02
CA LYS A 59 6.46 -13.35 -6.78
C LYS A 59 7.09 -11.98 -7.04
N ALA A 60 8.08 -11.90 -7.94
CA ALA A 60 8.70 -10.63 -8.28
C ALA A 60 7.74 -9.69 -9.01
N LEU A 61 6.91 -10.20 -9.92
CA LEU A 61 5.87 -9.44 -10.61
C LEU A 61 4.78 -8.95 -9.64
N ASP A 62 4.35 -9.81 -8.74
CA ASP A 62 3.38 -9.52 -7.67
C ASP A 62 3.84 -8.34 -6.80
N LEU A 63 5.07 -8.45 -6.29
CA LEU A 63 5.72 -7.36 -5.55
C LEU A 63 5.92 -6.09 -6.38
N GLN A 64 6.23 -6.22 -7.68
CA GLN A 64 6.37 -5.06 -8.57
C GLN A 64 5.04 -4.31 -8.69
N ILE A 65 3.93 -5.01 -8.91
CA ILE A 65 2.58 -4.43 -9.01
C ILE A 65 2.19 -3.79 -7.69
N ALA A 66 2.33 -4.51 -6.57
CA ALA A 66 2.04 -3.99 -5.24
C ALA A 66 2.83 -2.71 -4.94
N ASN A 67 4.11 -2.68 -5.31
CA ASN A 67 4.97 -1.51 -5.06
C ASN A 67 4.67 -0.32 -5.99
N ILE A 68 4.15 -0.54 -7.21
CA ILE A 68 3.61 0.55 -8.04
C ILE A 68 2.46 1.25 -7.29
N VAL A 69 1.55 0.48 -6.69
CA VAL A 69 0.44 1.03 -5.90
C VAL A 69 0.98 1.74 -4.65
N CYS A 70 1.79 1.05 -3.84
CA CYS A 70 2.25 1.55 -2.54
C CYS A 70 3.23 2.72 -2.62
N SER A 71 4.13 2.76 -3.61
CA SER A 71 5.20 3.76 -3.68
C SER A 71 5.04 4.79 -4.78
N SER A 72 4.29 4.47 -5.84
CA SER A 72 4.17 5.36 -7.01
C SER A 72 2.77 5.97 -7.19
N ILE A 73 1.72 5.32 -6.69
CA ILE A 73 0.35 5.86 -6.73
C ILE A 73 -0.01 6.50 -5.40
N GLN A 74 -0.12 5.69 -4.34
CA GLN A 74 -0.70 6.09 -3.04
C GLN A 74 -0.06 7.35 -2.43
N PRO A 75 1.27 7.47 -2.33
CA PRO A 75 1.88 8.65 -1.72
C PRO A 75 1.80 9.88 -2.64
N LEU A 76 1.86 9.68 -3.95
CA LEU A 76 1.91 10.78 -4.91
C LEU A 76 0.52 11.40 -5.15
N GLN A 77 -0.55 10.61 -5.17
CA GLN A 77 -1.91 11.17 -5.20
C GLN A 77 -2.21 12.00 -3.94
N GLY A 78 -1.54 11.67 -2.81
CA GLY A 78 -1.70 12.38 -1.54
C GLY A 78 -1.36 13.87 -1.64
N TYR A 79 -0.47 14.27 -2.55
CA TYR A 79 -0.16 15.68 -2.77
C TYR A 79 -1.35 16.49 -3.25
N GLY A 80 -2.25 15.91 -4.05
CA GLY A 80 -3.49 16.59 -4.46
C GLY A 80 -4.40 16.83 -3.26
N VAL A 81 -4.62 15.78 -2.46
CA VAL A 81 -5.46 15.84 -1.25
C VAL A 81 -4.92 16.84 -0.22
N ILE A 82 -3.61 16.81 0.03
CA ILE A 82 -2.95 17.74 0.96
C ILE A 82 -3.03 19.17 0.43
N GLY A 83 -2.74 19.38 -0.86
CA GLY A 83 -2.80 20.70 -1.50
C GLY A 83 -4.20 21.32 -1.45
N LEU A 84 -5.25 20.51 -1.64
CA LEU A 84 -6.65 20.95 -1.48
C LEU A 84 -6.95 21.33 -0.02
N HIS A 85 -6.57 20.46 0.92
CA HIS A 85 -6.82 20.69 2.35
C HIS A 85 -6.13 21.96 2.87
N GLU A 86 -4.91 22.23 2.40
CA GLU A 86 -4.13 23.42 2.77
C GLU A 86 -4.52 24.68 1.98
N GLY A 87 -5.49 24.59 1.06
CA GLY A 87 -5.93 25.71 0.22
C GLY A 87 -4.91 26.17 -0.81
N ARG A 88 -3.90 25.34 -1.12
CA ARG A 88 -2.88 25.62 -2.17
C ARG A 88 -3.36 25.25 -3.56
N LEU A 89 -4.32 24.35 -3.67
CA LEU A 89 -4.94 23.90 -4.91
C LEU A 89 -6.45 24.11 -4.84
N SER A 90 -7.06 24.47 -5.97
CA SER A 90 -8.50 24.34 -6.18
C SER A 90 -8.93 22.86 -6.24
N SER A 91 -10.23 22.61 -6.16
CA SER A 91 -10.79 21.26 -6.33
C SER A 91 -10.38 20.62 -7.66
N ASP A 92 -10.37 21.41 -8.74
CA ASP A 92 -10.03 20.92 -10.08
C ASP A 92 -8.54 20.59 -10.19
N GLU A 93 -7.66 21.48 -9.73
CA GLU A 93 -6.21 21.23 -9.73
C GLU A 93 -5.83 20.03 -8.85
N SER A 94 -6.48 19.88 -7.70
CA SER A 94 -6.31 18.70 -6.84
C SER A 94 -6.72 17.41 -7.56
N LEU A 95 -7.86 17.43 -8.24
CA LEU A 95 -8.35 16.28 -9.00
C LEU A 95 -7.38 15.90 -10.13
N GLU A 96 -6.85 16.89 -10.86
CA GLU A 96 -5.85 16.66 -11.90
C GLU A 96 -4.57 16.00 -11.36
N VAL A 97 -4.08 16.44 -10.19
CA VAL A 97 -2.90 15.83 -9.56
C VAL A 97 -3.17 14.38 -9.16
N VAL A 98 -4.31 14.11 -8.52
CA VAL A 98 -4.71 12.76 -8.12
C VAL A 98 -4.82 11.85 -9.35
N GLN A 99 -5.58 12.28 -10.37
CA GLN A 99 -5.78 11.53 -11.60
C GLN A 99 -4.46 11.25 -12.32
N ARG A 100 -3.56 12.22 -12.41
CA ARG A 100 -2.25 12.05 -13.07
C ARG A 100 -1.45 10.87 -12.50
N TYR A 101 -1.37 10.75 -11.17
CA TYR A 101 -0.57 9.70 -10.53
C TYR A 101 -1.27 8.34 -10.57
N ILE A 102 -2.60 8.33 -10.39
CA ILE A 102 -3.42 7.13 -10.58
C ILE A 102 -3.27 6.60 -12.01
N ASP A 103 -3.51 7.43 -13.03
CA ASP A 103 -3.45 7.04 -14.43
C ASP A 103 -2.06 6.55 -14.83
N LYS A 104 -1.01 7.23 -14.38
CA LYS A 104 0.36 6.83 -14.68
C LYS A 104 0.69 5.45 -14.10
N GLY A 105 0.27 5.18 -12.87
CA GLY A 105 0.49 3.89 -12.22
C GLY A 105 -0.33 2.78 -12.86
N PHE A 106 -1.63 2.99 -13.10
CA PHE A 106 -2.47 1.98 -13.75
C PHE A 106 -2.04 1.68 -15.19
N ARG A 107 -1.60 2.67 -15.96
CA ARG A 107 -1.02 2.42 -17.31
C ARG A 107 0.23 1.55 -17.26
N ALA A 108 1.02 1.62 -16.18
CA ALA A 108 2.17 0.75 -16.01
C ALA A 108 1.73 -0.68 -15.64
N ILE A 109 0.77 -0.82 -14.73
CA ILE A 109 0.20 -2.12 -14.33
C ILE A 109 -0.45 -2.80 -15.53
N GLU A 110 -1.27 -2.10 -16.31
CA GLU A 110 -1.91 -2.62 -17.52
C GLU A 110 -0.89 -3.22 -18.50
N LYS A 111 0.25 -2.53 -18.70
CA LYS A 111 1.33 -3.03 -19.56
C LYS A 111 2.04 -4.25 -18.99
N LEU A 112 2.15 -4.36 -17.67
CA LEU A 112 2.74 -5.53 -17.02
C LEU A 112 1.82 -6.75 -17.10
N LEU A 113 0.51 -6.52 -17.15
CA LEU A 113 -0.52 -7.54 -17.27
C LEU A 113 -0.90 -7.86 -18.72
N ASP A 114 -0.32 -7.18 -19.70
CA ASP A 114 -0.60 -7.41 -21.11
C ASP A 114 -0.23 -8.84 -21.52
N GLY A 115 -1.20 -9.58 -22.06
CA GLY A 115 -1.05 -10.99 -22.39
C GLY A 115 -1.08 -11.96 -21.21
N CYS A 116 -1.35 -11.51 -19.98
CA CYS A 116 -1.65 -12.39 -18.86
C CYS A 116 -3.08 -12.95 -19.00
N ASP A 117 -3.20 -14.27 -19.10
CA ASP A 117 -4.48 -14.99 -19.17
C ASP A 117 -4.89 -15.59 -17.81
N SER A 118 -4.55 -14.90 -16.73
CA SER A 118 -4.85 -15.33 -15.36
C SER A 118 -6.08 -14.61 -14.80
N LYS A 119 -6.75 -15.24 -13.84
CA LYS A 119 -7.95 -14.67 -13.20
C LYS A 119 -7.66 -13.42 -12.35
N TYR A 120 -6.48 -13.35 -11.74
CA TYR A 120 -6.00 -12.21 -10.95
C TYR A 120 -4.73 -11.62 -11.57
N CYS A 121 -4.17 -10.57 -10.96
CA CYS A 121 -2.92 -9.94 -11.41
C CYS A 121 -1.79 -10.95 -11.60
N VAL A 122 -1.72 -11.95 -10.70
CA VAL A 122 -0.72 -13.01 -10.75
C VAL A 122 -1.36 -14.36 -10.43
N GLY A 123 -1.74 -15.11 -11.47
CA GLY A 123 -2.31 -16.46 -11.33
C GLY A 123 -3.81 -16.47 -10.98
N ASP A 124 -4.29 -17.64 -10.54
CA ASP A 124 -5.73 -17.92 -10.39
C ASP A 124 -6.23 -17.93 -8.94
N GLU A 125 -5.35 -17.61 -8.00
CA GLU A 125 -5.66 -17.43 -6.58
C GLU A 125 -5.45 -15.96 -6.19
N VAL A 126 -6.14 -15.52 -5.14
CA VAL A 126 -5.91 -14.17 -4.59
C VAL A 126 -4.53 -14.13 -3.95
N GLN A 127 -3.69 -13.22 -4.43
CA GLN A 127 -2.36 -12.90 -3.91
C GLN A 127 -2.36 -11.42 -3.48
N LEU A 128 -1.20 -10.90 -3.05
CA LEU A 128 -1.00 -9.49 -2.68
C LEU A 128 -1.41 -8.52 -3.80
#